data_AF-A0A7K4D0V8-F1
#
_entry.id   AF-A0A7K4D0V8-F1
#
_cell.length_a   1.000
_cell.length_b   1.000
_cell.length_c   1.000
_cell.angle_alpha   90.00
_cell.angle_beta   90.00
_cell.angle_gamma   90.00
#
_symmetry.space_group_name_H-M   'P 1'
#
loop_
_entity.id
_entity.type
_entity.pdbx_description
1 polymer ?
#
loop_
_entity_poly.entity_id
_entity_poly.type
_entity_poly.pdbx_seq_one_letter_code
_entity_poly.pdbx_strand_id
1 'polypeptide(L)'
;MSSRITTFLAEWDENAGPKIVDAYPASKKIDLEDITMQIFTGFQTVFGTSDDVAFDRTNLVLPLKSHKVMAKILLDSYRSKKVRGGRLPFIVAFLVPVKFYERELHVYNDIQERIVDQYAKTKTIELKAYFDEIVEETESLAMKTREKAESLLKKKEYWESVEEFRNALFLLKLTKNTDAIDETLKKMEAAITRYSKEILDEVNGKIKEGNWTQAEKDHLLTVRLAKEVKNEKIIGFFTGKLNDFYASWIKVLEKDAKAALKGKEADPATARAIQEKIVKIAQKTKIEKLIKKHEKNRDKNAPQEPEEEEEGSDEEE
;
A
#
# COMPACT_ATOMS: atom_id res chain seq x y z
N MET A 1 3.86 12.24 5.28
CA MET A 1 2.83 13.02 4.55
C MET A 1 1.63 13.17 5.46
N SER A 2 1.02 14.34 5.53
CA SER A 2 -0.20 14.54 6.33
C SER A 2 -1.38 14.02 5.51
N SER A 3 -1.80 12.78 5.76
CA SER A 3 -2.99 12.15 5.17
C SER A 3 -4.25 12.74 5.79
N ARG A 4 -4.56 14.00 5.49
CA ARG A 4 -5.76 14.66 5.99
C ARG A 4 -6.64 15.05 4.83
N ILE A 5 -7.94 14.88 5.04
CA ILE A 5 -8.97 15.47 4.19
C ILE A 5 -8.81 16.99 4.27
N THR A 6 -8.93 17.70 3.15
CA THR A 6 -8.98 19.16 3.11
C THR A 6 -10.20 19.59 2.32
N THR A 7 -11.02 20.42 2.91
CA THR A 7 -12.20 21.01 2.31
C THR A 7 -11.90 22.46 1.95
N PHE A 8 -12.19 22.88 0.73
CA PHE A 8 -12.05 24.29 0.37
C PHE A 8 -13.16 24.75 -0.56
N LEU A 9 -13.40 26.06 -0.52
CA LEU A 9 -14.31 26.77 -1.40
C LEU A 9 -13.51 27.82 -2.17
N ALA A 10 -13.72 27.88 -3.48
CA ALA A 10 -13.07 28.86 -4.33
C ALA A 10 -14.02 29.45 -5.37
N GLU A 11 -13.79 30.70 -5.73
CA GLU A 11 -14.52 31.43 -6.77
C GLU A 11 -13.59 31.81 -7.93
N TRP A 12 -14.16 32.07 -9.09
CA TRP A 12 -13.42 32.64 -10.22
C TRP A 12 -13.55 34.17 -10.29
N ASP A 13 -12.49 34.89 -9.99
CA ASP A 13 -12.42 36.34 -10.23
C ASP A 13 -12.00 36.61 -11.70
N GLU A 14 -12.75 37.42 -12.43
CA GLU A 14 -12.45 37.72 -13.84
C GLU A 14 -11.12 38.47 -14.04
N ASN A 15 -10.60 39.17 -13.02
CA ASN A 15 -9.36 39.94 -13.11
C ASN A 15 -8.17 39.20 -12.51
N ALA A 16 -8.38 38.48 -11.40
CA ALA A 16 -7.31 37.82 -10.65
C ALA A 16 -7.25 36.30 -10.87
N GLY A 17 -8.29 35.70 -11.45
CA GLY A 17 -8.42 34.26 -11.59
C GLY A 17 -8.99 33.59 -10.33
N PRO A 18 -8.63 32.32 -10.05
CA PRO A 18 -9.20 31.59 -8.93
C PRO A 18 -8.84 32.22 -7.59
N LYS A 19 -9.83 32.36 -6.71
CA LYS A 19 -9.68 32.91 -5.36
C LYS A 19 -10.23 31.93 -4.34
N ILE A 20 -9.39 31.50 -3.39
CA ILE A 20 -9.83 30.71 -2.25
C ILE A 20 -10.63 31.61 -1.30
N VAL A 21 -11.87 31.23 -1.03
CA VAL A 21 -12.76 31.94 -0.10
C VAL A 21 -12.59 31.42 1.32
N ASP A 22 -12.57 30.09 1.47
CA ASP A 22 -12.35 29.43 2.75
C ASP A 22 -11.69 28.07 2.51
N ALA A 23 -10.93 27.59 3.49
CA ALA A 23 -10.28 26.29 3.46
C ALA A 23 -10.08 25.73 4.87
N TYR A 24 -10.48 24.48 5.08
CA TYR A 24 -10.36 23.80 6.36
C TYR A 24 -10.00 22.31 6.22
N PRO A 25 -9.07 21.78 7.03
CA PRO A 25 -8.10 22.53 7.83
C PRO A 25 -7.17 23.32 6.90
N ALA A 26 -6.75 24.52 7.32
CA ALA A 26 -5.75 25.29 6.59
C ALA A 26 -4.45 24.47 6.46
N SER A 27 -4.12 24.04 5.24
CA SER A 27 -2.94 23.23 4.95
C SER A 27 -1.92 24.06 4.19
N LYS A 28 -0.75 24.29 4.80
CA LYS A 28 0.38 24.95 4.11
C LYS A 28 1.14 24.01 3.16
N LYS A 29 0.78 22.72 3.11
CA LYS A 29 1.54 21.70 2.35
C LYS A 29 1.04 21.50 0.93
N ILE A 30 -0.19 21.93 0.66
CA ILE A 30 -0.85 21.77 -0.63
C ILE A 30 -1.09 23.18 -1.15
N ASP A 31 -0.61 23.46 -2.36
CA ASP A 31 -0.89 24.71 -3.03
C ASP A 31 -2.33 24.67 -3.56
N LEU A 32 -3.25 25.23 -2.77
CA LEU A 32 -4.66 25.24 -3.12
C LEU A 32 -4.94 26.13 -4.35
N GLU A 33 -4.10 27.14 -4.61
CA GLU A 33 -4.27 28.03 -5.77
C GLU A 33 -3.96 27.26 -7.07
N ASP A 34 -2.86 26.50 -7.11
CA ASP A 34 -2.52 25.64 -8.25
C ASP A 34 -3.60 24.58 -8.51
N ILE A 35 -4.08 23.90 -7.46
CA ILE A 35 -5.17 22.93 -7.59
C ILE A 35 -6.44 23.59 -8.12
N THR A 36 -6.80 24.74 -7.58
CA THR A 36 -8.01 25.47 -7.98
C THR A 36 -7.90 25.93 -9.43
N MET A 37 -6.73 26.40 -9.86
CA MET A 37 -6.44 26.74 -11.25
C MET A 37 -6.65 25.53 -12.16
N GLN A 38 -6.04 24.37 -11.83
CA GLN A 38 -6.21 23.14 -12.61
C GLN A 38 -7.67 22.71 -12.74
N ILE A 39 -8.45 22.84 -11.66
CA ILE A 39 -9.87 22.52 -11.67
C ILE A 39 -10.63 23.45 -12.62
N PHE A 40 -10.49 24.79 -12.47
CA PHE A 40 -11.19 25.73 -13.33
C PHE A 40 -10.75 25.67 -14.80
N THR A 41 -9.45 25.50 -15.08
CA THR A 41 -8.96 25.29 -16.46
C THR A 41 -9.55 24.01 -17.06
N GLY A 42 -9.63 22.93 -16.28
CA GLY A 42 -10.29 21.69 -16.71
C GLY A 42 -11.75 21.93 -17.08
N PHE A 43 -12.50 22.64 -16.24
CA PHE A 43 -13.89 23.02 -16.52
C PHE A 43 -14.02 23.92 -17.75
N GLN A 44 -13.21 24.96 -17.89
CA GLN A 44 -13.25 25.84 -19.06
C GLN A 44 -12.93 25.08 -20.36
N THR A 45 -12.02 24.10 -20.29
CA THR A 45 -11.69 23.28 -21.47
C THR A 45 -12.87 22.40 -21.89
N VAL A 46 -13.61 21.85 -20.92
CA VAL A 46 -14.74 20.94 -21.19
C VAL A 46 -16.02 21.70 -21.56
N PHE A 47 -16.29 22.85 -20.91
CA PHE A 47 -17.57 23.56 -21.00
C PHE A 47 -17.48 24.96 -21.63
N GLY A 48 -16.29 25.48 -21.90
CA GLY A 48 -16.11 26.88 -22.35
C GLY A 48 -16.40 27.13 -23.83
N THR A 49 -16.78 26.12 -24.61
CA THR A 49 -17.07 26.24 -26.05
C THR A 49 -18.55 26.43 -26.37
N SER A 50 -19.46 26.33 -25.40
CA SER A 50 -20.88 26.59 -25.63
C SER A 50 -21.21 28.06 -25.40
N ASP A 51 -21.92 28.69 -26.34
CA ASP A 51 -22.34 30.10 -26.21
C ASP A 51 -23.38 30.33 -25.07
N ASP A 52 -23.87 29.25 -24.47
CA ASP A 52 -24.87 29.21 -23.40
C ASP A 52 -24.36 28.41 -22.19
N VAL A 53 -23.14 28.70 -21.70
CA VAL A 53 -22.60 28.07 -20.48
C VAL A 53 -23.36 28.57 -19.24
N ALA A 54 -24.61 28.16 -19.09
CA ALA A 54 -25.14 27.94 -17.76
C ALA A 54 -24.27 26.85 -17.15
N PHE A 55 -23.37 27.22 -16.23
CA PHE A 55 -22.67 26.23 -15.41
C PHE A 55 -23.72 25.53 -14.56
N ASP A 56 -24.25 24.44 -15.10
CA ASP A 56 -25.10 23.53 -14.37
C ASP A 56 -24.30 22.91 -13.24
N ARG A 57 -25.00 22.65 -12.13
CA ARG A 57 -24.42 22.02 -10.95
C ARG A 57 -23.79 20.70 -11.37
N THR A 58 -22.48 20.59 -11.24
CA THR A 58 -21.70 19.47 -11.79
C THR A 58 -20.81 18.84 -10.72
N ASN A 59 -20.98 17.55 -10.52
CA ASN A 59 -20.13 16.72 -9.67
C ASN A 59 -19.04 16.06 -10.50
N LEU A 60 -17.78 16.12 -10.04
CA LEU A 60 -16.69 15.36 -10.64
C LEU A 60 -15.66 14.89 -9.63
N VAL A 61 -14.89 13.89 -10.03
CA VAL A 61 -13.75 13.37 -9.28
C VAL A 61 -12.50 13.51 -10.13
N LEU A 62 -11.52 14.28 -9.65
CA LEU A 62 -10.29 14.57 -10.38
C LEU A 62 -9.08 14.02 -9.62
N PRO A 63 -8.34 13.04 -10.19
CA PRO A 63 -7.09 12.56 -9.58
C PRO A 63 -5.95 13.56 -9.82
N LEU A 64 -5.46 14.19 -8.75
CA LEU A 64 -4.36 15.17 -8.78
C LEU A 64 -3.04 14.47 -8.43
N LYS A 65 -2.47 13.77 -9.43
CA LYS A 65 -1.30 12.89 -9.26
C LYS A 65 -0.07 13.61 -8.69
N SER A 66 0.19 14.85 -9.12
CA SER A 66 1.30 15.70 -8.62
C SER A 66 1.22 15.91 -7.10
N HIS A 67 0.01 15.95 -6.55
CA HIS A 67 -0.28 16.20 -5.15
C HIS A 67 -0.57 14.92 -4.35
N LYS A 68 -0.65 13.76 -5.02
CA LYS A 68 -1.05 12.47 -4.41
C LYS A 68 -2.39 12.56 -3.66
N VAL A 69 -3.32 13.37 -4.18
CA VAL A 69 -4.71 13.47 -3.71
C VAL A 69 -5.70 13.22 -4.85
N MET A 70 -6.93 12.92 -4.47
CA MET A 70 -8.11 12.88 -5.31
C MET A 70 -9.04 14.01 -4.86
N ALA A 71 -9.53 14.81 -5.79
CA ALA A 71 -10.42 15.92 -5.51
C ALA A 71 -11.85 15.53 -5.89
N LYS A 72 -12.74 15.46 -4.89
CA LYS A 72 -14.20 15.40 -5.13
C LYS A 72 -14.70 16.83 -5.22
N ILE A 73 -15.19 17.23 -6.39
CA ILE A 73 -15.51 18.62 -6.70
C ILE A 73 -16.99 18.72 -7.06
N LEU A 74 -17.64 19.73 -6.49
CA LEU A 74 -18.96 20.19 -6.89
C LEU A 74 -18.82 21.63 -7.38
N LEU A 75 -19.07 21.84 -8.67
CA LEU A 75 -19.11 23.16 -9.32
C LEU A 75 -20.55 23.66 -9.35
N ASP A 76 -20.74 24.94 -9.06
CA ASP A 76 -22.00 25.64 -9.27
C ASP A 76 -21.72 27.12 -9.63
N SER A 77 -22.77 27.89 -9.91
CA SER A 77 -22.68 29.31 -10.20
C SER A 77 -23.88 30.07 -9.65
N TYR A 78 -23.65 31.31 -9.21
CA TYR A 78 -24.74 32.18 -8.76
C TYR A 78 -24.76 33.50 -9.50
N ARG A 79 -25.92 34.16 -9.56
CA ARG A 79 -26.06 35.45 -10.25
C ARG A 79 -25.25 36.55 -9.54
N SER A 80 -24.43 37.27 -10.31
CA SER A 80 -23.60 38.36 -9.80
C SER A 80 -23.49 39.47 -10.85
N LYS A 81 -23.71 40.72 -10.42
CA LYS A 81 -23.51 41.91 -11.27
C LYS A 81 -22.04 42.29 -11.45
N LYS A 82 -21.13 41.62 -10.75
CA LYS A 82 -19.69 41.92 -10.75
C LYS A 82 -18.93 41.29 -11.91
N VAL A 83 -19.58 40.40 -12.68
CA VAL A 83 -18.97 39.60 -13.75
C VAL A 83 -19.76 39.80 -15.04
N ARG A 84 -19.06 39.81 -16.19
CA ARG A 84 -19.66 40.14 -17.50
C ARG A 84 -20.77 39.16 -17.89
N GLY A 85 -20.62 37.89 -17.57
CA GLY A 85 -21.60 36.83 -17.84
C GLY A 85 -22.80 36.81 -16.88
N GLY A 86 -22.87 37.73 -15.90
CA GLY A 86 -23.96 37.77 -14.92
C GLY A 86 -24.01 36.59 -13.94
N ARG A 87 -23.11 35.61 -14.06
CA ARG A 87 -22.98 34.43 -13.19
C ARG A 87 -21.52 34.25 -12.77
N LEU A 88 -21.31 34.11 -11.47
CA LEU A 88 -19.99 33.89 -10.86
C LEU A 88 -19.86 32.40 -10.50
N PRO A 89 -18.98 31.64 -11.18
CA PRO A 89 -18.78 30.23 -10.87
C PRO A 89 -17.93 30.07 -9.61
N PHE A 90 -18.20 28.99 -8.89
CA PHE A 90 -17.49 28.60 -7.68
C PHE A 90 -17.43 27.08 -7.55
N ILE A 91 -16.46 26.59 -6.79
CA ILE A 91 -16.29 25.17 -6.48
C ILE A 91 -16.31 24.94 -4.99
N VAL A 92 -16.84 23.78 -4.60
CA VAL A 92 -16.62 23.15 -3.30
C VAL A 92 -15.86 21.87 -3.56
N ALA A 93 -14.69 21.73 -2.94
CA ALA A 93 -13.79 20.62 -3.20
C ALA A 93 -13.32 19.95 -1.91
N PHE A 94 -13.40 18.62 -1.89
CA PHE A 94 -12.83 17.76 -0.86
C PHE A 94 -11.60 17.04 -1.43
N LEU A 95 -10.43 17.37 -0.90
CA LEU A 95 -9.16 16.72 -1.22
C LEU A 95 -8.95 15.55 -0.27
N VAL A 96 -8.99 14.33 -0.80
CA VAL A 96 -8.72 13.10 -0.06
C VAL A 96 -7.46 12.41 -0.59
N PRO A 97 -6.76 11.55 0.18
CA PRO A 97 -5.63 10.81 -0.37
C PRO A 97 -6.05 9.87 -1.51
N VAL A 98 -5.19 9.65 -2.52
CA VAL A 98 -5.48 8.84 -3.73
C VAL A 98 -5.97 7.40 -3.46
N LYS A 99 -5.76 6.88 -2.25
CA LYS A 99 -6.23 5.54 -1.86
C LYS A 99 -7.72 5.46 -1.53
N PHE A 100 -8.43 6.57 -1.53
CA PHE A 100 -9.89 6.59 -1.34
C PHE A 100 -10.58 6.00 -2.56
N TYR A 101 -11.49 5.05 -2.38
CA TYR A 101 -12.23 4.50 -3.52
C TYR A 101 -13.32 5.48 -3.95
N GLU A 102 -13.54 5.62 -5.26
CA GLU A 102 -14.55 6.56 -5.80
C GLU A 102 -15.94 6.33 -5.20
N ARG A 103 -16.33 5.06 -5.01
CA ARG A 103 -17.60 4.69 -4.38
C ARG A 103 -17.79 5.28 -2.98
N GLU A 104 -16.70 5.47 -2.24
CA GLU A 104 -16.72 5.97 -0.87
C GLU A 104 -16.89 7.49 -0.85
N LEU A 105 -16.52 8.20 -1.92
CA LEU A 105 -16.70 9.65 -2.03
C LEU A 105 -18.16 10.07 -2.11
N HIS A 106 -19.06 9.17 -2.52
CA HIS A 106 -20.49 9.48 -2.62
C HIS A 106 -21.12 9.78 -1.26
N VAL A 107 -20.56 9.29 -0.16
CA VAL A 107 -21.05 9.60 1.20
C VAL A 107 -20.96 11.09 1.52
N TYR A 108 -20.17 11.84 0.75
CA TYR A 108 -19.94 13.26 0.94
C TYR A 108 -20.83 14.16 0.05
N ASN A 109 -21.64 13.60 -0.84
CA ASN A 109 -22.45 14.37 -1.80
C ASN A 109 -23.41 15.33 -1.07
N ASP A 110 -24.18 14.83 -0.11
CA ASP A 110 -25.17 15.63 0.64
C ASP A 110 -24.50 16.77 1.43
N ILE A 111 -23.26 16.55 1.90
CA ILE A 111 -22.47 17.59 2.56
C ILE A 111 -22.07 18.67 1.54
N GLN A 112 -21.56 18.29 0.37
CA GLN A 112 -21.21 19.26 -0.69
C GLN A 112 -22.41 20.08 -1.15
N GLU A 113 -23.55 19.43 -1.35
CA GLU A 113 -24.78 20.09 -1.79
C GLU A 113 -25.25 21.14 -0.76
N ARG A 114 -25.22 20.82 0.53
CA ARG A 114 -25.53 21.80 1.59
C ARG A 114 -24.57 22.97 1.62
N ILE A 115 -23.27 22.74 1.44
CA ILE A 115 -22.26 23.81 1.37
C ILE A 115 -22.58 24.74 0.18
N VAL A 116 -22.83 24.15 -0.99
CA VAL A 116 -23.15 24.88 -2.22
C VAL A 116 -24.43 25.69 -2.07
N ASP A 117 -25.50 25.10 -1.55
CA ASP A 117 -26.79 25.78 -1.37
C ASP A 117 -26.67 26.94 -0.37
N GLN A 118 -25.99 26.72 0.76
CA GLN A 118 -25.74 27.77 1.74
C GLN A 118 -24.93 28.92 1.13
N TYR A 119 -23.84 28.61 0.43
CA TYR A 119 -22.97 29.62 -0.16
C TYR A 119 -23.65 30.37 -1.31
N ALA A 120 -24.40 29.67 -2.16
CA ALA A 120 -25.19 30.26 -3.24
C ALA A 120 -26.26 31.24 -2.70
N LYS A 121 -26.80 31.01 -1.50
CA LYS A 121 -27.78 31.89 -0.87
C LYS A 121 -27.16 33.05 -0.10
N THR A 122 -26.15 32.78 0.72
CA THR A 122 -25.65 33.73 1.74
C THR A 122 -24.35 34.42 1.40
N LYS A 123 -23.55 33.86 0.47
CA LYS A 123 -22.18 34.32 0.14
C LYS A 123 -21.20 34.25 1.31
N THR A 124 -21.53 33.48 2.33
CA THR A 124 -20.70 33.28 3.53
C THR A 124 -20.80 31.84 3.96
N ILE A 125 -19.69 31.25 4.38
CA ILE A 125 -19.68 29.87 4.89
C ILE A 125 -18.60 29.70 5.95
N GLU A 126 -18.82 28.76 6.86
CA GLU A 126 -17.83 28.28 7.81
C GLU A 126 -17.60 26.80 7.53
N LEU A 127 -16.53 26.48 6.78
CA LEU A 127 -16.29 25.10 6.35
C LEU A 127 -15.92 24.15 7.50
N LYS A 128 -15.58 24.67 8.67
CA LYS A 128 -15.22 23.87 9.84
C LYS A 128 -16.35 22.94 10.29
N ALA A 129 -17.59 23.44 10.39
CA ALA A 129 -18.72 22.62 10.83
C ALA A 129 -18.95 21.44 9.88
N TYR A 130 -18.94 21.70 8.57
CA TYR A 130 -19.05 20.66 7.55
C TYR A 130 -17.86 19.70 7.56
N PHE A 131 -16.67 20.17 7.89
CA PHE A 131 -15.51 19.29 8.03
C PHE A 131 -15.66 18.32 9.19
N ASP A 132 -16.19 18.78 10.33
CA ASP A 132 -16.45 17.89 11.47
C ASP A 132 -17.47 16.81 11.07
N GLU A 133 -18.51 17.15 10.30
CA GLU A 133 -19.44 16.16 9.71
C GLU A 133 -18.75 15.18 8.74
N ILE A 134 -17.83 15.66 7.89
CA ILE A 134 -17.03 14.79 7.00
C ILE A 134 -16.20 13.80 7.82
N VAL A 135 -15.63 14.26 8.94
CA VAL A 135 -14.87 13.40 9.86
C VAL A 135 -15.78 12.33 10.44
N GLU A 136 -16.96 12.70 10.97
CA GLU A 136 -17.95 11.77 11.53
C GLU A 136 -18.41 10.72 10.50
N GLU A 137 -18.74 11.13 9.27
CA GLU A 137 -19.13 10.20 8.20
C GLU A 137 -17.98 9.26 7.82
N THR A 138 -16.74 9.77 7.82
CA THR A 138 -15.54 8.95 7.56
C THR A 138 -15.33 7.90 8.66
N GLU A 139 -15.58 8.25 9.93
CA GLU A 139 -15.54 7.29 11.04
C GLU A 139 -16.63 6.24 10.92
N SER A 140 -17.87 6.66 10.63
CA SER A 140 -19.01 5.77 10.40
C SER A 140 -18.71 4.75 9.29
N LEU A 141 -18.16 5.22 8.16
CA LEU A 141 -17.73 4.35 7.06
C LEU A 141 -16.61 3.39 7.49
N ALA A 142 -15.65 3.85 8.28
CA ALA A 142 -14.56 3.02 8.79
C ALA A 142 -15.09 1.89 9.69
N MET A 143 -16.08 2.20 10.55
CA MET A 143 -16.70 1.22 11.44
C MET A 143 -17.49 0.17 10.67
N LYS A 144 -18.28 0.58 9.66
CA LYS A 144 -18.98 -0.35 8.74
C LYS A 144 -17.99 -1.26 8.00
N THR A 145 -16.88 -0.69 7.52
CA THR A 145 -15.81 -1.44 6.85
C THR A 145 -15.16 -2.45 7.80
N ARG A 146 -14.93 -2.07 9.05
CA ARG A 146 -14.40 -2.95 10.10
C ARG A 146 -15.37 -4.10 10.42
N GLU A 147 -16.65 -3.82 10.56
CA GLU A 147 -17.68 -4.86 10.78
C GLU A 147 -17.74 -5.86 9.63
N LYS A 148 -17.64 -5.38 8.38
CA LYS A 148 -17.50 -6.23 7.20
C LYS A 148 -16.25 -7.11 7.30
N ALA A 149 -15.10 -6.54 7.67
CA ALA A 149 -13.85 -7.29 7.87
C ALA A 149 -13.99 -8.41 8.91
N GLU A 150 -14.69 -8.14 10.03
CA GLU A 150 -14.99 -9.13 11.06
C GLU A 150 -15.95 -10.22 10.58
N SER A 151 -16.95 -9.87 9.78
CA SER A 151 -17.85 -10.85 9.15
C SER A 151 -17.07 -11.79 8.23
N LEU A 152 -16.18 -11.25 7.38
CA LEU A 152 -15.31 -12.04 6.50
C LEU A 152 -14.38 -12.96 7.31
N LEU A 153 -13.82 -12.46 8.42
CA LEU A 153 -13.01 -13.25 9.33
C LEU A 153 -13.76 -14.45 9.92
N LYS A 154 -15.04 -14.27 10.25
CA LYS A 154 -15.92 -15.36 10.75
C LYS A 154 -16.23 -16.39 9.66
N LYS A 155 -16.37 -15.94 8.41
CA LYS A 155 -16.55 -16.81 7.23
C LYS A 155 -15.28 -17.50 6.76
N LYS A 156 -14.14 -17.22 7.39
CA LYS A 156 -12.80 -17.71 7.01
C LYS A 156 -12.29 -17.17 5.66
N GLU A 157 -12.86 -16.07 5.18
CA GLU A 157 -12.37 -15.30 4.02
C GLU A 157 -11.24 -14.38 4.50
N TYR A 158 -10.10 -14.96 4.87
CA TYR A 158 -9.10 -14.23 5.66
C TYR A 158 -8.35 -13.17 4.86
N TRP A 159 -8.07 -13.38 3.58
CA TRP A 159 -7.39 -12.39 2.76
C TRP A 159 -8.25 -11.13 2.61
N GLU A 160 -9.51 -11.33 2.24
CA GLU A 160 -10.52 -10.29 2.10
C GLU A 160 -10.74 -9.55 3.43
N SER A 161 -10.75 -10.29 4.54
CA SER A 161 -10.81 -9.70 5.89
C SER A 161 -9.61 -8.78 6.17
N VAL A 162 -8.39 -9.20 5.84
CA VAL A 162 -7.17 -8.39 6.02
C VAL A 162 -7.23 -7.12 5.16
N GLU A 163 -7.69 -7.21 3.91
CA GLU A 163 -7.89 -6.05 3.04
C GLU A 163 -8.91 -5.06 3.61
N GLU A 164 -10.05 -5.53 4.10
CA GLU A 164 -11.05 -4.63 4.70
C GLU A 164 -10.56 -4.00 6.01
N PHE A 165 -9.77 -4.70 6.82
CA PHE A 165 -9.10 -4.08 7.98
C PHE A 165 -8.09 -3.00 7.56
N ARG A 166 -7.34 -3.19 6.46
CA ARG A 166 -6.44 -2.15 5.91
C ARG A 166 -7.23 -0.91 5.48
N ASN A 167 -8.38 -1.10 4.85
CA ASN A 167 -9.28 -0.02 4.42
C ASN A 167 -9.84 0.74 5.63
N ALA A 168 -10.36 0.02 6.64
CA ALA A 168 -10.84 0.63 7.87
C ALA A 168 -9.73 1.44 8.58
N LEU A 169 -8.52 0.89 8.70
CA LEU A 169 -7.37 1.59 9.29
C LEU A 169 -6.95 2.82 8.48
N PHE A 170 -7.06 2.77 7.16
CA PHE A 170 -6.79 3.92 6.31
C PHE A 170 -7.77 5.05 6.62
N LEU A 171 -9.08 4.77 6.67
CA LEU A 171 -10.12 5.74 6.99
C LEU A 171 -9.96 6.31 8.40
N LEU A 172 -9.76 5.47 9.43
CA LEU A 172 -9.55 5.93 10.82
C LEU A 172 -8.31 6.82 10.97
N LYS A 173 -7.25 6.61 10.16
CA LYS A 173 -6.08 7.49 10.16
C LYS A 173 -6.38 8.89 9.59
N LEU A 174 -7.39 9.04 8.75
CA LEU A 174 -7.83 10.35 8.26
C LEU A 174 -8.51 11.15 9.36
N THR A 175 -9.29 10.46 10.21
CA THR A 175 -10.06 11.06 11.31
C THR A 175 -9.23 11.22 12.60
N LYS A 176 -8.13 10.46 12.70
CA LYS A 176 -7.23 10.38 13.86
C LYS A 176 -7.89 9.77 15.11
N ASN A 177 -8.88 8.92 14.92
CA ASN A 177 -9.47 8.17 16.03
C ASN A 177 -8.50 7.08 16.51
N THR A 178 -7.59 7.43 17.42
CA THR A 178 -6.50 6.56 17.89
C THR A 178 -7.02 5.29 18.56
N ASP A 179 -8.10 5.40 19.32
CA ASP A 179 -8.67 4.28 20.07
C ASP A 179 -9.25 3.23 19.10
N ALA A 180 -10.00 3.69 18.10
CA ALA A 180 -10.51 2.83 17.04
C ALA A 180 -9.38 2.25 16.18
N ILE A 181 -8.28 2.99 15.94
CA ILE A 181 -7.10 2.48 15.23
C ILE A 181 -6.50 1.30 15.99
N ASP A 182 -6.26 1.46 17.30
CA ASP A 182 -5.65 0.43 18.13
C ASP A 182 -6.53 -0.82 18.25
N GLU A 183 -7.85 -0.64 18.39
CA GLU A 183 -8.79 -1.76 18.38
C GLU A 183 -8.78 -2.50 17.03
N THR A 184 -8.79 -1.75 15.92
CA THR A 184 -8.79 -2.31 14.56
C THR A 184 -7.47 -3.03 14.27
N LEU A 185 -6.34 -2.50 14.73
CA LEU A 185 -5.02 -3.17 14.62
C LEU A 185 -5.02 -4.53 15.34
N LYS A 186 -5.53 -4.61 16.57
CA LYS A 186 -5.62 -5.87 17.32
C LYS A 186 -6.49 -6.92 16.59
N LYS A 187 -7.58 -6.49 15.97
CA LYS A 187 -8.44 -7.38 15.18
C LYS A 187 -7.76 -7.83 13.88
N MET A 188 -7.04 -6.92 13.21
CA MET A 188 -6.23 -7.21 12.03
C MET A 188 -5.08 -8.20 12.34
N GLU A 189 -4.44 -8.08 13.51
CA GLU A 189 -3.44 -9.05 13.99
C GLU A 189 -3.99 -10.48 14.03
N ALA A 190 -5.22 -10.64 14.54
CA ALA A 190 -5.89 -11.94 14.58
C ALA A 190 -6.18 -12.47 13.17
N ALA A 191 -6.64 -11.62 12.25
CA ALA A 191 -6.89 -11.98 10.86
C ALA A 191 -5.59 -12.40 10.14
N ILE A 192 -4.52 -11.60 10.23
CA ILE A 192 -3.19 -11.93 9.67
C ILE A 192 -2.67 -13.25 10.25
N THR A 193 -2.82 -13.47 11.55
CA THR A 193 -2.37 -14.70 12.19
C THR A 193 -3.10 -15.93 11.64
N ARG A 194 -4.42 -15.84 11.43
CA ARG A 194 -5.21 -16.94 10.85
C ARG A 194 -4.86 -17.17 9.38
N TYR A 195 -4.82 -16.11 8.58
CA TYR A 195 -4.46 -16.21 7.16
C TYR A 195 -3.05 -16.80 6.97
N SER A 196 -2.08 -16.30 7.75
CA SER A 196 -0.71 -16.78 7.65
C SER A 196 -0.57 -18.24 8.08
N LYS A 197 -1.39 -18.73 9.02
CA LYS A 197 -1.42 -20.16 9.36
C LYS A 197 -1.94 -21.01 8.21
N GLU A 198 -3.01 -20.59 7.55
CA GLU A 198 -3.53 -21.28 6.36
C GLU A 198 -2.49 -21.35 5.24
N ILE A 199 -1.78 -20.24 4.97
CA ILE A 199 -0.64 -20.24 4.03
C ILE A 199 0.42 -21.27 4.44
N LEU A 200 0.78 -21.34 5.73
CA LEU A 200 1.77 -22.31 6.21
C LEU A 200 1.30 -23.77 6.09
N ASP A 201 -0.01 -24.03 6.19
CA ASP A 201 -0.56 -25.37 5.99
C ASP A 201 -0.41 -25.80 4.53
N GLU A 202 -0.64 -24.90 3.57
CA GLU A 202 -0.40 -25.14 2.14
C GLU A 202 1.09 -25.34 1.81
N VAL A 203 1.97 -24.61 2.49
CA VAL A 203 3.43 -24.72 2.30
C VAL A 203 3.90 -26.15 2.53
N ASN A 204 3.34 -26.86 3.51
CA ASN A 204 3.70 -28.26 3.75
C ASN A 204 3.38 -29.17 2.56
N GLY A 205 2.30 -28.89 1.81
CA GLY A 205 1.98 -29.56 0.56
C GLY A 205 3.04 -29.30 -0.53
N LYS A 206 3.35 -28.01 -0.74
CA LYS A 206 4.37 -27.56 -1.72
C LYS A 206 5.75 -28.16 -1.44
N ILE A 207 6.13 -28.29 -0.17
CA ILE A 207 7.39 -28.94 0.24
C ILE A 207 7.39 -30.43 -0.14
N LYS A 208 6.29 -31.15 0.10
CA LYS A 208 6.18 -32.58 -0.27
C LYS A 208 6.27 -32.80 -1.79
N GLU A 209 5.76 -31.85 -2.56
CA GLU A 209 5.84 -31.84 -4.03
C GLU A 209 7.22 -31.39 -4.55
N GLY A 210 8.14 -30.99 -3.67
CA GLY A 210 9.46 -30.47 -4.05
C GLY A 210 9.44 -29.03 -4.60
N ASN A 211 8.31 -28.31 -4.48
CA ASN A 211 8.17 -26.92 -4.92
C ASN A 211 8.70 -25.92 -3.87
N TRP A 212 9.99 -26.00 -3.60
CA TRP A 212 10.66 -25.21 -2.57
C TRP A 212 10.62 -23.70 -2.83
N THR A 213 10.70 -23.28 -4.10
CA THR A 213 10.68 -21.86 -4.46
C THR A 213 9.33 -21.21 -4.16
N GLN A 214 8.21 -21.90 -4.43
CA GLN A 214 6.90 -21.39 -4.09
C GLN A 214 6.69 -21.39 -2.57
N ALA A 215 7.11 -22.45 -1.88
CA ALA A 215 7.09 -22.51 -0.41
C ALA A 215 7.86 -21.34 0.23
N GLU A 216 9.01 -20.95 -0.34
CA GLU A 216 9.78 -19.78 0.11
C GLU A 216 8.97 -18.48 -0.04
N LYS A 217 8.35 -18.26 -1.21
CA LYS A 217 7.53 -17.06 -1.46
C LYS A 217 6.39 -16.94 -0.46
N ASP A 218 5.74 -18.05 -0.15
CA ASP A 218 4.62 -18.10 0.78
C ASP A 218 5.07 -17.82 2.22
N HIS A 219 6.19 -18.39 2.67
CA HIS A 219 6.78 -18.00 3.96
C HIS A 219 7.14 -16.51 4.02
N LEU A 220 7.76 -15.97 2.96
CA LEU A 220 8.10 -14.54 2.88
C LEU A 220 6.86 -13.66 2.93
N LEU A 221 5.74 -14.10 2.32
CA LEU A 221 4.45 -13.43 2.41
C LEU A 221 3.97 -13.37 3.87
N THR A 222 4.00 -14.48 4.62
CA THR A 222 3.59 -14.47 6.04
C THR A 222 4.40 -13.50 6.89
N VAL A 223 5.73 -13.41 6.67
CA VAL A 223 6.60 -12.44 7.36
C VAL A 223 6.26 -11.00 6.95
N ARG A 224 5.95 -10.76 5.68
CA ARG A 224 5.52 -9.43 5.21
C ARG A 224 4.23 -9.00 5.88
N LEU A 225 3.22 -9.88 5.91
CA LEU A 225 1.94 -9.63 6.56
C LEU A 225 2.13 -9.33 8.06
N ALA A 226 2.94 -10.12 8.76
CA ALA A 226 3.26 -9.92 10.17
C ALA A 226 3.86 -8.53 10.47
N LYS A 227 4.67 -7.98 9.56
CA LYS A 227 5.29 -6.66 9.73
C LYS A 227 4.31 -5.50 9.63
N GLU A 228 3.16 -5.68 9.00
CA GLU A 228 2.18 -4.61 8.82
C GLU A 228 1.52 -4.17 10.13
N VAL A 229 1.34 -5.12 11.05
CA VAL A 229 0.76 -4.88 12.39
C VAL A 229 1.79 -4.46 13.44
N LYS A 230 3.09 -4.44 13.09
CA LYS A 230 4.20 -4.03 13.97
C LYS A 230 4.23 -4.74 15.33
N ASN A 231 3.74 -5.97 15.38
CA ASN A 231 3.74 -6.79 16.59
C ASN A 231 4.96 -7.71 16.58
N GLU A 232 5.97 -7.39 17.37
CA GLU A 232 7.25 -8.12 17.41
C GLU A 232 7.09 -9.62 17.70
N LYS A 233 6.09 -10.00 18.49
CA LYS A 233 5.80 -11.42 18.77
C LYS A 233 5.33 -12.15 17.52
N ILE A 234 4.43 -11.54 16.74
CA ILE A 234 3.90 -12.11 15.49
C ILE A 234 5.03 -12.14 14.43
N ILE A 235 5.80 -11.05 14.30
CA ILE A 235 6.96 -10.97 13.39
C ILE A 235 7.99 -12.05 13.73
N GLY A 236 8.34 -12.18 15.01
CA GLY A 236 9.29 -13.19 15.49
C GLY A 236 8.81 -14.62 15.22
N PHE A 237 7.53 -14.92 15.45
CA PHE A 237 6.95 -16.23 15.17
C PHE A 237 7.09 -16.63 13.69
N PHE A 238 6.61 -15.78 12.77
CA PHE A 238 6.66 -16.10 11.34
C PHE A 238 8.09 -16.07 10.76
N THR A 239 8.96 -15.20 11.29
CA THR A 239 10.39 -15.19 10.94
C THR A 239 11.07 -16.49 11.39
N GLY A 240 10.74 -16.98 12.59
CA GLY A 240 11.18 -18.29 13.08
C GLY A 240 10.76 -19.42 12.13
N LYS A 241 9.51 -19.44 11.69
CA LYS A 241 9.01 -20.44 10.72
C LYS A 241 9.74 -20.40 9.38
N LEU A 242 10.05 -19.22 8.86
CA LEU A 242 10.87 -19.07 7.64
C LEU A 242 12.30 -19.62 7.84
N ASN A 243 12.91 -19.38 9.01
CA ASN A 243 14.23 -19.91 9.33
C ASN A 243 14.22 -21.45 9.48
N ASP A 244 13.19 -22.03 10.12
CA ASP A 244 13.00 -23.48 10.21
C ASP A 244 12.85 -24.12 8.82
N PHE A 245 12.13 -23.46 7.92
CA PHE A 245 12.00 -23.85 6.52
C PHE A 245 13.35 -23.85 5.81
N TYR A 246 14.12 -22.77 5.90
CA TYR A 246 15.45 -22.70 5.29
C TYR A 246 16.39 -23.78 5.83
N ALA A 247 16.39 -24.03 7.14
CA ALA A 247 17.18 -25.10 7.73
C ALA A 247 16.78 -26.48 7.19
N SER A 248 15.49 -26.73 6.98
CA SER A 248 14.98 -27.98 6.41
C SER A 248 15.36 -28.14 4.94
N TRP A 249 15.24 -27.07 4.15
CA TRP A 249 15.64 -27.07 2.74
C TRP A 249 17.14 -27.33 2.58
N ILE A 250 17.98 -26.68 3.41
CA ILE A 250 19.42 -26.92 3.42
C ILE A 250 19.75 -28.37 3.72
N LYS A 251 19.07 -29.03 4.67
CA LYS A 251 19.30 -30.46 4.97
C LYS A 251 19.02 -31.37 3.76
N VAL A 252 17.98 -31.06 2.98
CA VAL A 252 17.66 -31.81 1.75
C VAL A 252 18.78 -31.61 0.72
N LEU A 253 19.18 -30.36 0.49
CA LEU A 253 20.29 -30.05 -0.43
C LEU A 253 21.62 -30.68 0.03
N GLU A 254 21.90 -30.74 1.34
CA GLU A 254 23.08 -31.42 1.87
C GLU A 254 23.07 -32.93 1.55
N LYS A 255 21.88 -33.55 1.57
CA LYS A 255 21.71 -34.96 1.19
C LYS A 255 21.96 -35.14 -0.32
N ASP A 256 21.42 -34.25 -1.14
CA ASP A 256 21.58 -34.29 -2.60
C ASP A 256 23.04 -34.07 -3.01
N ALA A 257 23.73 -33.10 -2.40
CA ALA A 257 25.16 -32.87 -2.62
C ALA A 257 26.01 -34.10 -2.23
N LYS A 258 25.68 -34.77 -1.11
CA LYS A 258 26.36 -36.00 -0.70
C LYS A 258 26.09 -37.16 -1.65
N ALA A 259 24.89 -37.24 -2.22
CA ALA A 259 24.52 -38.26 -3.20
C ALA A 259 25.28 -38.05 -4.53
N ALA A 260 25.40 -36.80 -4.99
CA ALA A 260 26.19 -36.47 -6.19
C ALA A 260 27.68 -36.86 -6.07
N LEU A 261 28.23 -36.87 -4.86
CA LEU A 261 29.59 -37.33 -4.58
C LEU A 261 29.71 -38.85 -4.35
N LYS A 262 28.59 -39.56 -4.17
CA LYS A 262 28.57 -40.99 -3.84
C LYS A 262 27.91 -41.78 -4.97
N GLY A 263 28.72 -42.26 -5.89
CA GLY A 263 28.27 -43.13 -6.98
C GLY A 263 29.42 -43.57 -7.87
N LYS A 264 29.16 -44.50 -8.79
CA LYS A 264 30.09 -44.81 -9.88
C LYS A 264 30.25 -43.63 -10.85
N GLU A 265 29.25 -42.76 -10.89
CA GLU A 265 29.21 -41.51 -11.66
C GLU A 265 29.23 -40.32 -10.68
N ALA A 266 30.30 -40.18 -9.92
CA ALA A 266 30.45 -39.01 -9.05
C ALA A 266 30.48 -37.74 -9.91
N ASP A 267 29.69 -36.74 -9.54
CA ASP A 267 29.63 -35.43 -10.21
C ASP A 267 29.96 -34.31 -9.21
N PRO A 268 31.26 -33.98 -9.06
CA PRO A 268 31.71 -32.90 -8.19
C PRO A 268 31.17 -31.52 -8.59
N ALA A 269 30.91 -31.29 -9.89
CA ALA A 269 30.40 -30.01 -10.37
C ALA A 269 28.96 -29.78 -9.88
N THR A 270 28.10 -30.80 -9.98
CA THR A 270 26.74 -30.76 -9.42
C THR A 270 26.77 -30.58 -7.89
N ALA A 271 27.63 -31.32 -7.18
CA ALA A 271 27.77 -31.17 -5.74
C ALA A 271 28.18 -29.74 -5.32
N ARG A 272 29.13 -29.13 -6.06
CA ARG A 272 29.57 -27.75 -5.86
C ARG A 272 28.44 -26.74 -6.09
N ALA A 273 27.69 -26.88 -7.18
CA ALA A 273 26.55 -26.02 -7.48
C ALA A 273 25.47 -26.09 -6.37
N ILE A 274 25.22 -27.28 -5.80
CA ILE A 274 24.30 -27.46 -4.67
C ILE A 274 24.85 -26.76 -3.41
N GLN A 275 26.15 -26.87 -3.11
CA GLN A 275 26.76 -26.18 -1.97
C GLN A 275 26.69 -24.65 -2.09
N GLU A 276 26.90 -24.11 -3.29
CA GLU A 276 26.71 -22.67 -3.53
C GLU A 276 25.26 -22.23 -3.28
N LYS A 277 24.28 -23.05 -3.69
CA LYS A 277 22.87 -22.80 -3.39
C LYS A 277 22.59 -22.85 -1.89
N ILE A 278 23.18 -23.79 -1.15
CA ILE A 278 23.07 -23.87 0.31
C ILE A 278 23.61 -22.58 0.96
N VAL A 279 24.79 -22.09 0.55
CA VAL A 279 25.36 -20.84 1.09
C VAL A 279 24.43 -19.65 0.80
N LYS A 280 23.89 -19.55 -0.42
CA LYS A 280 22.92 -18.49 -0.78
C LYS A 280 21.67 -18.55 0.11
N ILE A 281 21.15 -19.73 0.41
CA ILE A 281 19.99 -19.90 1.32
C ILE A 281 20.39 -19.55 2.76
N ALA A 282 21.55 -20.00 3.24
CA ALA A 282 22.06 -19.69 4.57
C ALA A 282 22.19 -18.18 4.80
N GLN A 283 22.70 -17.44 3.82
CA GLN A 283 22.81 -15.98 3.86
C GLN A 283 21.45 -15.28 4.04
N LYS A 284 20.36 -15.82 3.47
CA LYS A 284 19.00 -15.28 3.65
C LYS A 284 18.51 -15.36 5.10
N THR A 285 18.96 -16.35 5.88
CA THR A 285 18.58 -16.51 7.29
C THR A 285 19.17 -15.42 8.19
N LYS A 286 20.27 -14.78 7.77
CA LYS A 286 21.11 -13.89 8.59
C LYS A 286 21.63 -14.54 9.89
N ILE A 287 21.70 -15.87 9.95
CA ILE A 287 22.27 -16.61 11.08
C ILE A 287 23.75 -16.88 10.81
N GLU A 288 24.63 -16.06 11.38
CA GLU A 288 26.08 -16.08 11.16
C GLU A 288 26.72 -17.46 11.31
N LYS A 289 26.32 -18.22 12.34
CA LYS A 289 26.83 -19.58 12.59
C LYS A 289 26.52 -20.54 11.43
N LEU A 290 25.35 -20.38 10.81
CA LEU A 290 24.90 -21.23 9.71
C LEU A 290 25.66 -20.88 8.43
N ILE A 291 25.83 -19.58 8.16
CA ILE A 291 26.63 -19.07 7.03
C ILE A 291 28.06 -19.62 7.09
N LYS A 292 28.78 -19.39 8.20
CA LYS A 292 30.17 -19.87 8.37
C LYS A 292 30.32 -21.38 8.24
N LYS A 293 29.35 -22.15 8.75
CA LYS A 293 29.35 -23.62 8.63
C LYS A 293 29.34 -24.05 7.15
N HIS A 294 28.49 -23.44 6.34
CA HIS A 294 28.31 -23.84 4.95
C HIS A 294 29.37 -23.26 4.01
N GLU A 295 29.90 -22.06 4.29
CA GLU A 295 31.08 -21.53 3.59
C GLU A 295 32.29 -22.45 3.77
N LYS A 296 32.60 -22.84 5.01
CA LYS A 296 33.69 -23.79 5.29
C LYS A 296 33.49 -25.15 4.60
N ASN A 297 32.26 -25.64 4.52
CA ASN A 297 31.96 -26.91 3.83
C ASN A 297 32.07 -26.79 2.31
N ARG A 298 31.74 -25.63 1.73
CA ARG A 298 31.94 -25.35 0.31
C ARG A 298 33.44 -25.38 -0.03
N ASP A 299 34.25 -24.68 0.76
CA ASP A 299 35.69 -24.55 0.49
C ASP A 299 36.43 -25.89 0.67
N LYS A 300 36.01 -26.72 1.64
CA LYS A 300 36.56 -28.08 1.81
C LYS A 300 36.25 -29.06 0.68
N ASN A 301 35.17 -28.82 -0.06
CA ASN A 301 34.76 -29.69 -1.17
C ASN A 301 35.11 -29.06 -2.53
N ALA A 302 35.88 -27.96 -2.56
CA ALA A 302 36.46 -27.48 -3.79
C ALA A 302 37.39 -28.59 -4.34
N PRO A 303 37.32 -28.93 -5.63
CA PRO A 303 38.34 -29.75 -6.25
C PRO A 303 39.69 -29.12 -5.91
N GLN A 304 40.61 -29.89 -5.34
CA GLN A 304 42.00 -29.47 -5.38
C GLN A 304 42.31 -29.30 -6.86
N GLU A 305 42.74 -28.11 -7.26
CA GLU A 305 43.31 -27.94 -8.61
C GLU A 305 44.32 -29.08 -8.77
N PRO A 306 44.29 -29.84 -9.88
CA PRO A 306 45.30 -30.85 -10.11
C PRO A 306 46.62 -30.14 -9.85
N GLU A 307 47.40 -30.62 -8.88
CA GLU A 307 48.77 -30.16 -8.72
C GLU A 307 49.33 -30.27 -10.13
N GLU A 308 49.67 -29.13 -10.73
CA GLU A 308 50.40 -29.12 -11.99
C GLU A 308 51.60 -30.02 -11.68
N GLU A 309 51.57 -31.26 -12.18
CA GLU A 309 52.75 -32.11 -12.17
C GLU A 309 53.77 -31.23 -12.87
N GLU A 310 54.73 -30.69 -12.11
CA GLU A 310 55.83 -29.94 -12.66
C GLU A 310 56.39 -30.83 -13.76
N GLU A 311 56.07 -30.50 -15.02
CA GLU A 311 56.64 -31.14 -16.18
C GLU A 311 58.14 -30.91 -16.00
N GLY A 312 58.81 -31.95 -15.49
CA GLY A 312 60.25 -31.97 -15.37
C GLY A 312 60.79 -31.66 -16.74
N SER A 313 61.31 -30.45 -16.89
CA SER A 313 62.10 -30.04 -18.04
C SER A 313 63.36 -30.90 -18.01
N ASP A 314 63.30 -32.06 -18.66
CA ASP A 314 64.49 -32.80 -19.05
C ASP A 314 65.26 -31.91 -20.03
N GLU A 315 66.21 -31.13 -19.50
CA GLU A 315 67.31 -30.54 -20.25
C GLU A 315 68.21 -31.69 -20.73
N GLU A 316 68.08 -32.10 -21.99
CA GLU A 316 69.09 -32.92 -22.67
C GLU A 316 70.17 -32.01 -23.29
N GLU A 317 71.39 -32.06 -22.72
CA GLU A 317 72.68 -31.72 -23.36
C GLU A 317 73.25 -32.91 -24.14
#